data_AF-A0A523X5L7-F1
#
_entry.id   AF-A0A523X5L7-F1
#
_cell.length_a   1.000
_cell.length_b   1.000
_cell.length_c   1.000
_cell.angle_alpha   90.00
_cell.angle_beta   90.00
_cell.angle_gamma   90.00
#
_symmetry.space_group_name_H-M   'P 1'
#
loop_
_entity.id
_entity.type
_entity.pdbx_description
1 polymer ?
#
loop_
_entity_poly.entity_id
_entity_poly.type
_entity_poly.pdbx_seq_one_letter_code
_entity_poly.pdbx_strand_id
1 'polypeptide(L)' 'MEIQELPKMQRGYVPRENMLPGDVVSFSFDVKAMYPVKTKGVSSQAYSYYKPEIRGETLGQAMVVWEG' A
#
# COMPACT_ATOMS: atom_id res chain seq x y z
N MET A 1 -16.23 -23.14 -2.74
CA MET A 1 -15.40 -22.20 -1.97
C MET A 1 -15.39 -20.90 -2.75
N GLU A 2 -15.99 -19.84 -2.22
CA GLU A 2 -16.17 -18.55 -2.92
C GLU A 2 -15.05 -17.61 -2.50
N ILE A 3 -14.25 -17.15 -3.46
CA ILE A 3 -13.13 -16.22 -3.23
C ILE A 3 -13.66 -14.81 -3.39
N GLN A 4 -13.48 -13.99 -2.36
CA GLN A 4 -13.95 -12.61 -2.40
C GLN A 4 -12.92 -11.71 -3.09
N GLU A 5 -13.38 -10.75 -3.89
CA GLU A 5 -12.53 -9.63 -4.35
C GLU A 5 -12.26 -8.72 -3.14
N LEU A 6 -11.01 -8.29 -2.97
CA LEU A 6 -10.69 -7.36 -1.88
C LEU A 6 -11.49 -6.04 -2.03
N PRO A 7 -12.13 -5.54 -0.96
CA PRO A 7 -12.57 -4.15 -0.93
C PRO A 7 -11.35 -3.23 -1.10
N LYS A 8 -11.56 -2.06 -1.71
CA LYS A 8 -10.47 -1.08 -1.90
C LYS A 8 -9.78 -0.83 -0.56
N MET A 9 -8.49 -1.13 -0.49
CA MET A 9 -7.68 -1.01 0.72
C MET A 9 -7.82 0.42 1.27
N GLN A 10 -8.18 0.54 2.55
CA GLN A 10 -8.37 1.83 3.20
C GLN A 10 -7.00 2.53 3.26
N ARG A 11 -6.90 3.72 2.65
CA ARG A 11 -5.63 4.41 2.43
C ARG A 11 -5.02 4.78 3.78
N GLY A 12 -3.92 4.12 4.16
CA GLY A 12 -3.15 4.47 5.36
C GLY A 12 -2.29 5.71 5.08
N TYR A 13 -2.39 6.73 5.93
CA TYR A 13 -1.56 7.94 5.85
C TYR A 13 -0.51 7.90 6.95
N VAL A 14 0.77 7.94 6.57
CA VAL A 14 1.89 8.09 7.51
C VAL A 14 2.53 9.46 7.27
N PRO A 15 2.22 10.49 8.08
CA PRO A 15 2.85 11.80 7.93
C PRO A 15 4.33 11.70 8.29
N ARG A 16 5.16 12.41 7.52
CA ARG A 16 6.59 12.53 7.81
C ARG A 16 7.03 13.97 7.63
N GLU A 17 7.84 14.44 8.56
CA GLU A 17 8.49 15.75 8.54
C GLU A 17 9.99 15.58 8.23
N ASN A 18 10.57 16.55 7.53
CA ASN A 18 12.02 16.71 7.31
C ASN A 18 12.79 15.54 6.64
N MET A 19 12.36 15.08 5.45
CA MET A 19 13.23 14.25 4.60
C MET A 19 14.21 15.09 3.78
N LEU A 20 15.49 14.72 3.78
CA LEU A 20 16.52 15.29 2.93
C LEU A 20 16.72 14.45 1.66
N PRO A 21 17.29 15.02 0.58
CA PRO A 21 17.64 14.25 -0.62
C PRO A 21 18.58 13.09 -0.28
N GLY A 22 18.21 11.88 -0.70
CA GLY A 22 18.99 10.66 -0.44
C GLY A 22 18.55 9.87 0.80
N ASP A 23 17.72 10.45 1.67
CA ASP A 23 17.14 9.72 2.80
C ASP A 23 16.20 8.62 2.29
N VAL A 24 16.32 7.43 2.87
CA VAL A 24 15.45 6.29 2.57
C VAL A 24 14.58 5.97 3.79
N VAL A 25 13.32 5.64 3.53
CA VAL A 25 12.38 5.13 4.53
C VAL A 25 11.75 3.85 4.06
N SER A 26 11.52 2.94 4.99
CA SER A 26 10.81 1.70 4.76
C SER A 26 9.69 1.57 5.78
N PHE A 27 8.53 1.11 5.31
CA PHE A 27 7.37 0.80 6.15
C PHE A 27 7.11 -0.70 6.06
N SER A 28 6.81 -1.31 7.20
CA SER A 28 6.41 -2.70 7.30
C SER A 28 5.24 -2.79 8.25
N PHE A 29 4.20 -3.49 7.83
CA PHE A 29 2.98 -3.65 8.58
C PHE A 29 2.44 -5.05 8.31
N ASP A 30 1.93 -5.70 9.35
CA ASP A 30 1.31 -7.00 9.22
C ASP A 30 -0.15 -6.83 8.81
N VAL A 31 -0.57 -7.63 7.83
CA VAL A 31 -1.96 -7.66 7.35
C VAL A 31 -2.43 -9.10 7.33
N LYS A 32 -3.61 -9.35 7.92
CA LYS A 32 -4.27 -10.66 7.89
C LYS A 32 -5.52 -10.58 7.03
N ALA A 33 -5.66 -11.51 6.09
CA ALA A 33 -6.92 -11.73 5.40
C ALA A 33 -7.87 -12.52 6.32
N MET A 34 -9.11 -12.04 6.47
CA MET A 34 -10.13 -12.72 7.29
C MET A 34 -10.86 -13.84 6.52
N TYR A 35 -10.72 -13.88 5.20
CA TYR A 35 -11.27 -14.89 4.29
C TYR A 35 -10.32 -15.03 3.09
N PRO A 36 -10.39 -16.11 2.28
CA PRO A 36 -9.63 -16.20 1.04
C PRO A 36 -9.92 -15.03 0.09
N VAL A 37 -8.88 -14.34 -0.36
CA VAL A 37 -9.02 -13.18 -1.26
C VAL A 37 -8.14 -13.28 -2.50
N LYS A 38 -8.66 -12.77 -3.61
CA LYS A 38 -7.87 -12.47 -4.82
C LYS A 38 -7.74 -10.95 -4.95
N THR A 39 -6.49 -10.49 -5.05
CA THR A 39 -6.17 -9.06 -5.10
C THR A 39 -5.67 -8.68 -6.49
N LYS A 40 -6.03 -7.48 -6.93
CA LYS A 40 -5.36 -6.82 -8.04
C LYS A 40 -4.22 -5.98 -7.48
N GLY A 41 -3.14 -5.86 -8.24
CA GLY A 41 -2.06 -4.93 -7.90
C GLY A 41 -2.60 -3.52 -7.75
N VAL A 42 -2.49 -2.95 -6.56
CA VAL A 42 -2.84 -1.55 -6.29
C VAL A 42 -1.59 -0.70 -6.24
N SER A 43 -1.74 0.56 -6.60
CA SER A 43 -0.64 1.52 -6.56
C SER A 43 -0.29 1.90 -5.12
N SER A 44 1.01 1.86 -4.80
CA SER A 44 1.61 2.51 -3.64
C SER A 44 2.12 3.88 -4.04
N GLN A 45 1.73 4.92 -3.28
CA GLN A 45 2.09 6.31 -3.57
C GLN A 45 2.69 6.97 -2.33
N ALA A 46 3.77 7.73 -2.56
CA ALA A 46 4.34 8.65 -1.58
C ALA A 46 4.42 10.04 -2.22
N TYR A 47 4.00 11.08 -1.51
CA TYR A 47 4.00 12.43 -2.05
C TYR A 47 4.27 13.46 -0.95
N SER A 48 4.81 14.61 -1.34
CA SER A 48 4.98 15.74 -0.43
C SER A 48 3.63 16.40 -0.17
N TYR A 49 3.29 16.56 1.11
CA TYR A 49 2.04 17.20 1.52
C TYR A 49 1.92 18.65 1.02
N TYR A 50 3.02 19.41 1.06
CA TYR A 50 3.04 20.83 0.67
C TYR A 50 3.33 21.07 -0.82
N LYS A 51 3.85 20.07 -1.54
CA LYS A 51 4.12 20.12 -2.98
C LYS A 51 3.75 18.78 -3.64
N PRO A 52 2.44 18.49 -3.83
CA PRO A 52 1.96 17.17 -4.28
C PRO A 52 2.47 16.74 -5.66
N GLU A 53 2.99 17.66 -6.46
CA GLU A 53 3.66 17.37 -7.73
C GLU A 53 4.93 16.54 -7.52
N ILE A 54 5.55 16.65 -6.34
CA ILE A 54 6.64 15.79 -5.89
C ILE A 54 6.01 14.49 -5.34
N ARG A 55 5.94 13.48 -6.20
CA ARG A 55 5.38 12.17 -5.89
C ARG A 55 6.18 11.03 -6.51
N GLY A 56 6.20 9.90 -5.80
CA GLY A 56 6.64 8.61 -6.29
C GLY A 56 5.47 7.63 -6.28
N GLU A 57 5.42 6.75 -7.26
CA GLU A 57 4.36 5.77 -7.43
C GLU A 57 4.95 4.44 -7.89
N THR A 58 4.45 3.33 -7.36
CA THR A 58 4.85 1.99 -7.79
C THR A 58 3.63 1.08 -7.78
N LEU A 59 3.43 0.34 -8.87
CA LEU A 59 2.35 -0.61 -9.00
C LEU A 59 2.67 -1.88 -8.19
N GLY A 60 1.80 -2.22 -7.23
CA GLY A 60 1.88 -3.47 -6.50
C GLY A 60 1.55 -4.68 -7.37
N GLN A 61 1.89 -5.88 -6.90
CA GLN A 61 1.59 -7.12 -7.60
C GLN A 61 0.20 -7.65 -7.23
N ALA A 62 -0.45 -8.31 -8.19
CA ALA A 62 -1.64 -9.11 -7.90
C ALA A 62 -1.23 -10.36 -7.11
N MET A 63 -2.04 -10.75 -6.12
CA MET A 63 -1.76 -11.94 -5.30
C MET A 63 -3.05 -12.63 -4.85
N VAL A 64 -2.91 -13.87 -4.40
CA VAL A 64 -3.98 -14.64 -3.75
C VAL A 64 -3.53 -14.96 -2.35
N VAL A 65 -4.36 -14.65 -1.35
CA VAL A 65 -4.10 -14.94 0.05
C VAL A 65 -5.16 -15.91 0.54
N TRP A 66 -4.72 -17.03 1.11
CA TRP A 66 -5.58 -18.03 1.74
C TRP A 66 -5.66 -17.77 3.25
N GLU A 67 -6.79 -18.09 3.87
CA GLU A 67 -6.88 -18.12 5.33
C GLU A 67 -5.93 -19.20 5.86
N GLY A 68 -5.13 -18.85 6.86
CA GLY A 68 -4.22 -19.76 7.56
C GLY A 68 -4.75 -20.10 8.93
#